data_AF-A0A257VTN9-F1
#
_entry.id   AF-A0A257VTN9-F1
#
_cell.length_a   1.000
_cell.length_b   1.000
_cell.length_c   1.000
_cell.angle_alpha   90.00
_cell.angle_beta   90.00
_cell.angle_gamma   90.00
#
_symmetry.space_group_name_H-M   'P 1'
#
loop_
_entity.id
_entity.type
_entity.pdbx_description
1 polymer ?
#
loop_
_entity_poly.entity_id
_entity_poly.type
_entity_poly.pdbx_seq_one_letter_code
_entity_poly.pdbx_strand_id
1 'polypeptide(L)' 'MVELKRDLGVWGAAAIVVGTVIGSGIFLVPKKMVLSVGSAEMVFFVFVFGGLLSLAGALTYAELAAMMP' A
#
# COMPACT_ATOMS: atom_id res chain seq x y z
N MET A 1 12.65 -23.25 -19.92
CA MET A 1 11.97 -22.51 -18.85
C MET A 1 12.90 -21.38 -18.47
N VAL A 2 12.50 -20.11 -18.59
CA VAL A 2 13.35 -19.00 -18.14
C VAL A 2 13.33 -19.02 -16.62
N GLU A 3 14.48 -19.28 -16.00
CA GLU A 3 14.61 -19.27 -14.55
C GLU A 3 14.70 -17.82 -14.08
N LEU A 4 13.76 -17.41 -13.22
CA LEU A 4 13.71 -16.04 -12.69
C LEU A 4 14.85 -15.84 -11.72
N LYS A 5 15.76 -14.92 -12.04
CA LYS A 5 16.85 -14.56 -11.15
C LYS A 5 16.32 -13.81 -9.94
N ARG A 6 16.62 -14.27 -8.73
CA ARG A 6 16.17 -13.67 -7.46
C ARG A 6 16.97 -12.40 -7.11
N ASP A 7 16.95 -11.42 -8.00
CA ASP A 7 17.68 -10.14 -7.85
C ASP A 7 16.83 -9.06 -7.15
N LEU A 8 15.56 -9.34 -6.82
CA LEU A 8 14.68 -8.38 -6.14
C LEU A 8 15.04 -8.29 -4.64
N GLY A 9 15.99 -7.41 -4.33
CA GLY A 9 16.34 -7.07 -2.94
C GLY A 9 15.26 -6.23 -2.24
N VAL A 10 15.47 -5.97 -0.94
CA VAL A 10 14.51 -5.26 -0.07
C VAL A 10 14.07 -3.92 -0.65
N TRP A 11 14.99 -3.14 -1.18
CA TRP A 11 14.69 -1.82 -1.77
C TRP A 11 13.85 -1.91 -3.04
N GLY A 12 14.11 -2.91 -3.89
CA GLY A 12 13.32 -3.14 -5.11
C GLY A 12 11.89 -3.57 -4.76
N ALA A 13 11.76 -4.50 -3.80
CA ALA A 13 10.46 -4.92 -3.31
C ALA A 13 9.68 -3.75 -2.67
N ALA A 14 10.32 -2.95 -1.82
CA ALA A 14 9.70 -1.78 -1.20
C ALA A 14 9.26 -0.75 -2.24
N ALA A 15 10.09 -0.45 -3.24
CA ALA A 15 9.75 0.48 -4.31
C ALA A 15 8.52 0.03 -5.11
N ILE A 16 8.37 -1.27 -5.38
CA ILE A 16 7.19 -1.84 -6.06
C ILE A 16 5.94 -1.62 -5.21
N VAL A 17 6.00 -1.93 -3.91
CA VAL A 17 4.85 -1.76 -3.00
C VAL A 17 4.47 -0.28 -2.91
N VAL A 18 5.44 0.61 -2.69
CA VAL A 18 5.17 2.06 -2.61
C VAL A 18 4.60 2.60 -3.92
N GLY A 19 5.19 2.24 -5.06
CA GLY A 19 4.73 2.70 -6.37
C GLY A 19 3.31 2.24 -6.70
N THR A 20 2.97 0.99 -6.36
CA THR A 20 1.62 0.43 -6.59
C THR A 20 0.57 1.07 -5.68
N VAL A 21 0.89 1.31 -4.40
CA VAL A 21 -0.01 2.00 -3.45
C VAL A 21 -0.24 3.46 -3.86
N ILE A 22 0.81 4.19 -4.23
CA ILE A 22 0.66 5.59 -4.69
C ILE A 22 -0.13 5.64 -5.99
N GLY A 23 0.19 4.76 -6.96
CA GLY A 23 -0.46 4.71 -8.26
C GLY A 23 -1.97 4.48 -8.17
N SER A 24 -2.41 3.53 -7.35
CA SER A 24 -3.82 3.20 -7.18
C SER A 24 -4.55 4.09 -6.17
N GLY A 25 -3.89 4.52 -5.09
CA GLY A 25 -4.51 5.26 -4.00
C GLY A 25 -4.53 6.77 -4.21
N ILE A 26 -3.36 7.37 -4.45
CA ILE A 26 -3.22 8.83 -4.44
C ILE A 26 -3.74 9.47 -5.72
N PHE A 27 -3.62 8.82 -6.88
CA PHE A 27 -4.05 9.44 -8.14
C PHE A 27 -5.51 9.17 -8.53
N LEU A 28 -6.10 8.05 -8.09
CA LEU A 28 -7.46 7.67 -8.52
C LEU A 28 -8.56 8.07 -7.54
N VAL A 29 -8.26 8.10 -6.23
CA VAL A 29 -9.28 8.07 -5.18
C VAL A 29 -9.60 9.44 -4.53
N PRO A 30 -8.68 10.43 -4.42
CA PRO A 30 -8.93 11.64 -3.63
C PRO A 30 -10.11 12.48 -4.11
N LYS A 31 -10.34 12.57 -5.43
CA LYS A 31 -11.50 13.29 -5.98
C LYS A 31 -12.81 12.67 -5.49
N LYS A 32 -12.91 11.35 -5.45
CA LYS A 32 -14.11 10.68 -4.92
C LYS A 32 -14.23 10.88 -3.42
N MET A 33 -13.11 10.78 -2.69
CA MET A 33 -13.10 10.96 -1.24
C MET A 33 -13.59 12.35 -0.84
N VAL A 34 -13.06 13.43 -1.43
CA VAL A 34 -13.48 14.80 -1.06
C VAL A 34 -14.96 15.05 -1.35
N LEU A 35 -15.50 14.44 -2.42
CA LEU A 35 -16.94 14.51 -2.71
C LEU A 35 -17.79 13.71 -1.70
N SER A 36 -17.24 12.66 -1.09
CA SER A 36 -17.92 11.87 -0.07
C SER A 36 -17.83 12.44 1.33
N VAL A 37 -16.67 12.97 1.73
CA VAL A 37 -16.43 13.47 3.11
C VAL A 37 -16.52 14.99 3.25
N GLY A 38 -16.58 15.73 2.14
CA GLY A 38 -16.89 17.16 2.11
C GLY A 38 -15.75 18.12 2.45
N SER A 39 -14.61 17.65 3.00
CA SER A 39 -13.46 18.50 3.30
C SER A 39 -12.11 17.80 3.06
N ALA A 40 -11.08 18.59 2.75
CA ALA A 40 -9.73 18.07 2.52
C ALA A 40 -9.10 17.50 3.81
N GLU A 41 -9.38 18.11 4.96
CA GLU A 41 -8.91 17.66 6.28
C GLU A 41 -9.41 16.24 6.59
N MET A 42 -10.69 15.96 6.30
CA MET A 42 -11.26 14.62 6.46
C MET A 42 -10.64 13.61 5.51
N VAL A 43 -10.26 14.01 4.29
CA VAL A 43 -9.53 13.12 3.37
C VAL A 43 -8.18 12.70 3.95
N PHE A 44 -7.42 13.63 4.52
CA PHE A 44 -6.16 13.29 5.20
C PHE A 44 -6.37 12.38 6.41
N PHE A 45 -7.39 12.65 7.23
CA PHE A 45 -7.73 11.78 8.37
C PHE A 45 -8.05 10.35 7.91
N VAL A 46 -8.85 10.20 6.87
CA VAL A 46 -9.18 8.88 6.28
C VAL A 46 -7.93 8.19 5.72
N PHE A 47 -7.01 8.94 5.09
CA PHE A 47 -5.74 8.37 4.62
C PHE A 47 -4.87 7.84 5.76
N VAL A 48 -4.73 8.61 6.84
CA VAL A 48 -3.95 8.17 8.02
C VAL A 48 -4.60 6.95 8.65
N PHE A 49 -5.92 6.99 8.87
CA PHE A 49 -6.65 5.88 9.47
C PHE A 49 -6.62 4.62 8.60
N GLY A 50 -6.84 4.76 7.29
CA GLY A 50 -6.73 3.66 6.34
C GLY A 50 -5.31 3.11 6.23
N GLY A 51 -4.29 3.98 6.32
CA GLY A 51 -2.88 3.58 6.38
C GLY A 51 -2.55 2.74 7.61
N LEU A 52 -3.06 3.10 8.78
CA LEU A 52 -2.90 2.30 10.00
C LEU A 52 -3.57 0.92 9.87
N LEU A 53 -4.77 0.85 9.31
CA LEU A 53 -5.45 -0.42 9.06
C LEU A 53 -4.67 -1.29 8.06
N SER A 54 -4.17 -0.68 6.99
CA SER A 54 -3.32 -1.35 6.00
C SER A 54 -2.02 -1.87 6.62
N LEU A 55 -1.41 -1.14 7.56
CA LEU A 55 -0.20 -1.57 8.26
C LEU A 55 -0.46 -2.82 9.10
N ALA A 56 -1.57 -2.87 9.85
CA ALA A 56 -1.94 -4.06 10.60
C ALA A 56 -2.10 -5.30 9.71
N GLY A 57 -2.73 -5.14 8.54
CA GLY A 57 -2.82 -6.18 7.52
C GLY A 57 -1.45 -6.60 6.97
N ALA A 58 -0.58 -5.63 6.67
CA ALA A 58 0.75 -5.89 6.15
C ALA A 58 1.63 -6.68 7.13
N LEU A 59 1.58 -6.36 8.43
CA LEU A 59 2.31 -7.11 9.46
C LEU A 59 1.79 -8.56 9.58
N THR A 60 0.47 -8.75 9.51
CA THR A 60 -0.12 -10.10 9.51
C THR A 60 0.34 -10.91 8.30
N TYR A 61 0.37 -10.30 7.11
CA TYR A 61 0.91 -10.95 5.92
C TYR A 61 2.41 -11.22 6.02
N ALA A 62 3.19 -10.35 6.67
CA ALA A 62 4.62 -10.55 6.85
C ALA A 62 4.90 -11.79 7.73
N GLU A 63 4.16 -11.97 8.82
CA GLU A 63 4.28 -13.16 9.68
C GLU A 63 3.95 -14.44 8.89
N LEU A 64 2.86 -14.44 8.11
CA LEU A 64 2.49 -15.58 7.28
C LEU A 64 3.52 -15.87 6.18
N ALA A 65 4.04 -14.84 5.52
CA ALA A 65 5.07 -14.98 4.49
C ALA A 65 6.39 -15.51 5.06
N ALA A 66 6.75 -15.14 6.29
CA ALA A 66 7.91 -15.69 6.98
C ALA A 66 7.73 -17.18 7.34
N MET A 67 6.48 -17.61 7.63
CA MET A 67 6.15 -19.02 7.88
C MET A 67 6.12 -19.88 6.61
N MET A 68 5.80 -19.31 5.45
CA MET A 68 5.63 -20.02 4.18
C MET A 68 6.42 -19.35 3.03
N PRO A 69 7.76 -19.53 2.97
CA PRO A 69 8.64 -18.89 2.00
C PRO A 69 8.59 -19.47 0.57
#